data_AF-A0A0P8C1Q1-F1
#
_entry.id   AF-A0A0P8C1Q1-F1
#
_cell.length_a   1.000
_cell.length_b   1.000
_cell.length_c   1.000
_cell.angle_alpha   90.00
_cell.angle_beta   90.00
_cell.angle_gamma   90.00
#
_symmetry.space_group_name_H-M   'P 1'
#
loop_
_entity.id
_entity.type
_entity.pdbx_description
1 polymer ?
#
loop_
_entity_poly.entity_id
_entity_poly.type
_entity_poly.pdbx_seq_one_letter_code
_entity_poly.pdbx_strand_id
1 'polypeptide(L)'
;MIIQQFARASMLLGLTGFVSLGILTSNSWAAPVNELAVNELAVNELAVNGKETETASPRLGIPGRRVSGGTRQDSIFASQYDAIVALTASDNISTTTAADPALLFYIPEMTASQTAEFVLRDSHDTLVAEMTFPISRKAGLVSLAMSDIPDAPTLNLNESYTWYFSIIPDADDRANDVVVHGSIRRIEGKSQGLGSELAHANLTWHDAVQTLAQRYQVEPNNAAIATEWTQLLESAGLTKFVQLSFAPVQAGFN
;
A
#
# COMPACT_ATOMS: atom_id res chain seq x y z
N MET A 1 14.24 49.51 50.04
CA MET A 1 15.66 49.84 49.76
C MET A 1 15.84 49.66 48.25
N ILE A 2 15.61 50.68 47.42
CA ILE A 2 16.59 51.73 46.99
C ILE A 2 17.68 51.05 46.13
N ILE A 3 18.02 51.40 44.88
CA ILE A 3 17.81 52.56 43.98
C ILE A 3 18.44 52.16 42.61
N GLN A 4 17.81 52.56 41.47
CA GLN A 4 18.38 53.16 40.23
C GLN A 4 19.58 52.49 39.47
N GLN A 5 19.91 52.73 38.19
CA GLN A 5 19.46 53.53 37.04
C GLN A 5 20.30 53.08 35.81
N PHE A 6 20.08 53.73 34.65
CA PHE A 6 20.91 53.84 33.43
C PHE A 6 20.59 52.83 32.31
N ALA A 7 20.44 53.20 31.03
CA ALA A 7 20.52 54.50 30.33
C ALA A 7 19.80 54.43 28.97
N ARG A 8 19.64 55.61 28.36
CA ARG A 8 18.91 55.96 27.13
C ARG A 8 19.72 55.69 25.84
N ALA A 9 19.03 55.57 24.71
CA ALA A 9 19.21 56.34 23.44
C ALA A 9 18.50 55.62 22.27
N SER A 10 17.41 56.20 21.71
CA SER A 10 17.38 57.05 20.49
C SER A 10 17.69 56.28 19.19
N MET A 11 16.70 55.87 18.38
CA MET A 11 15.95 56.65 17.36
C MET A 11 16.73 56.87 16.04
N LEU A 12 16.25 56.26 14.94
CA LEU A 12 16.10 56.82 13.57
C LEU A 12 15.52 55.69 12.66
N LEU A 13 14.30 55.82 12.11
CA LEU A 13 13.99 56.28 10.74
C LEU A 13 14.86 55.54 9.70
N GLY A 14 14.35 54.66 8.83
CA GLY A 14 13.11 54.71 8.06
C GLY A 14 13.51 54.67 6.59
N LEU A 15 13.06 53.68 5.81
CA LEU A 15 12.98 53.81 4.36
C LEU A 15 12.08 52.73 3.77
N THR A 16 10.90 53.20 3.37
CA THR A 16 9.95 52.58 2.46
C THR A 16 10.60 52.33 1.11
N GLY A 17 10.42 51.12 0.57
CA GLY A 17 10.73 50.79 -0.81
C GLY A 17 9.69 49.81 -1.34
N PHE A 18 8.54 50.34 -1.77
CA PHE A 18 7.62 49.63 -2.65
C PHE A 18 8.35 49.33 -3.96
N VAL A 19 8.46 48.05 -4.33
CA VAL A 19 8.81 47.67 -5.70
C VAL A 19 7.62 46.92 -6.31
N SER A 20 7.28 47.42 -7.49
CA SER A 20 6.09 47.20 -8.29
C SER A 20 5.72 45.75 -8.54
N LEU A 21 4.42 45.51 -8.42
CA LEU A 21 3.66 44.44 -9.06
C LEU A 21 3.90 44.49 -10.58
N GLY A 22 4.35 43.37 -11.16
CA GLY A 22 4.42 43.15 -12.59
C GLY A 22 3.49 42.00 -12.96
N ILE A 23 2.27 42.32 -13.37
CA ILE A 23 1.38 41.38 -14.07
C ILE A 23 1.86 41.37 -15.52
N LEU A 24 2.46 40.26 -15.95
CA LEU A 24 2.64 39.98 -17.37
C LEU A 24 1.62 38.92 -17.79
N THR A 25 0.88 39.32 -18.81
CA THR A 25 -0.25 38.67 -19.45
C THR A 25 0.14 37.33 -20.08
N SER A 26 -0.83 36.41 -20.07
CA SER A 26 -0.82 35.14 -20.77
C SER A 26 -0.40 35.25 -22.24
N ASN A 27 0.67 34.54 -22.62
CA ASN A 27 0.92 34.16 -24.00
C ASN A 27 0.61 32.68 -24.15
N SER A 28 -0.66 32.38 -24.42
CA SER A 28 -1.09 31.13 -25.01
C SER A 28 -0.59 31.09 -26.46
N TRP A 29 0.52 30.41 -26.72
CA TRP A 29 0.88 30.01 -28.07
C TRP A 29 0.47 28.55 -28.24
N ALA A 30 -0.72 28.35 -28.81
CA ALA A 30 -1.05 27.11 -29.49
C ALA A 30 -0.22 27.07 -30.78
N ALA A 31 0.62 26.05 -30.93
CA ALA A 31 1.25 25.77 -32.21
C ALA A 31 0.20 25.19 -33.18
N PRO A 32 0.16 25.63 -34.44
CA PRO A 32 -0.78 25.13 -35.44
C PRO A 32 -0.46 23.68 -35.82
N VAL A 33 -1.52 22.90 -35.98
CA VAL A 33 -1.50 21.54 -36.52
C VAL A 33 -1.11 21.63 -38.00
N ASN A 34 0.02 21.04 -38.38
CA ASN A 34 0.36 20.91 -39.79
C ASN A 34 -0.42 19.74 -40.40
N GLU A 35 -1.50 20.11 -41.07
CA GLU A 35 -2.21 19.33 -42.06
C GLU A 35 -1.39 19.32 -43.36
N LEU A 36 -0.89 18.15 -43.77
CA LEU A 36 -0.29 17.97 -45.08
C LEU A 36 -0.90 16.77 -45.79
N ALA A 37 -1.75 17.13 -46.77
CA ALA A 37 -1.96 16.49 -48.06
C ALA A 37 -2.28 14.99 -48.08
N VAL A 38 -3.59 14.71 -48.19
CA VAL A 38 -4.15 13.58 -48.92
C VAL A 38 -3.55 13.49 -50.33
N ASN A 39 -2.98 12.32 -50.67
CA ASN A 39 -2.79 11.92 -52.06
C ASN A 39 -3.58 10.63 -52.29
N GLU A 40 -4.73 10.81 -52.93
CA GLU A 40 -5.64 9.79 -53.42
C GLU A 40 -5.11 9.27 -54.75
N LEU A 41 -4.61 8.03 -54.82
CA LEU A 41 -4.50 7.29 -56.09
C LEU A 41 -4.66 5.77 -55.88
N ALA A 42 -5.72 5.27 -56.51
CA ALA A 42 -5.93 3.92 -57.02
C ALA A 42 -6.14 2.76 -56.02
N VAL A 43 -7.42 2.45 -55.83
CA VAL A 43 -7.95 1.14 -55.43
C VAL A 43 -7.49 0.08 -56.44
N ASN A 44 -6.83 -0.98 -55.98
CA ASN A 44 -6.78 -2.23 -56.70
C ASN A 44 -7.03 -3.39 -55.72
N GLU A 45 -8.26 -3.88 -55.76
CA GLU A 45 -8.73 -5.05 -55.04
C GLU A 45 -8.22 -6.31 -55.75
N LEU A 46 -7.28 -7.02 -55.14
CA LEU A 46 -7.07 -8.44 -55.38
C LEU A 46 -6.65 -9.11 -54.06
N ALA A 47 -7.54 -9.97 -53.57
CA ALA A 47 -7.38 -10.82 -52.40
C ALA A 47 -6.13 -11.71 -52.51
N VAL A 48 -5.51 -12.01 -51.35
CA VAL A 48 -5.11 -13.37 -50.88
C VAL A 48 -4.12 -13.25 -49.71
N ASN A 49 -4.61 -13.69 -48.54
CA ASN A 49 -3.92 -14.43 -47.47
C ASN A 49 -2.58 -13.88 -46.93
N GLY A 50 -2.65 -12.95 -45.98
CA GLY A 50 -1.51 -12.50 -45.16
C GLY A 50 -1.56 -13.06 -43.75
N LYS A 51 -0.61 -13.94 -43.42
CA LYS A 51 -0.20 -14.25 -42.04
C LYS A 51 0.33 -12.96 -41.41
N GLU A 52 -0.39 -12.39 -40.46
CA GLU A 52 0.15 -11.31 -39.62
C GLU A 52 1.03 -11.89 -38.52
N THR A 53 2.29 -11.49 -38.57
CA THR A 53 3.31 -11.65 -37.54
C THR A 53 2.88 -10.87 -36.30
N GLU A 54 2.20 -11.55 -35.38
CA GLU A 54 1.92 -11.03 -34.04
C GLU A 54 3.24 -10.94 -33.27
N THR A 55 3.72 -9.71 -33.05
CA THR A 55 4.78 -9.40 -32.10
C THR A 55 4.32 -9.80 -30.70
N ALA A 56 4.60 -11.05 -30.33
CA ALA A 56 4.39 -11.57 -28.99
C ALA A 56 5.35 -10.88 -28.00
N SER A 57 4.87 -9.81 -27.35
CA SER A 57 5.31 -9.54 -25.99
C SER A 57 4.51 -10.49 -25.10
N PRO A 58 5.13 -11.49 -24.43
CA PRO A 58 4.40 -12.27 -23.46
C PRO A 58 4.07 -11.34 -22.30
N ARG A 59 2.83 -10.83 -22.27
CA ARG A 59 2.26 -10.25 -21.06
C ARG A 59 2.24 -11.38 -20.05
N LEU A 60 3.21 -11.37 -19.15
CA LEU A 60 3.21 -12.18 -17.94
C LEU A 60 1.90 -11.86 -17.22
N GLY A 61 0.89 -12.70 -17.43
CA GLY A 61 -0.38 -12.62 -16.73
C GLY A 61 -0.17 -13.14 -15.33
N ILE A 62 0.44 -12.33 -14.46
CA ILE A 62 0.32 -12.53 -13.02
C ILE A 62 -1.09 -12.04 -12.68
N PRO A 63 -2.05 -12.92 -12.37
CA PRO A 63 -3.34 -12.48 -11.93
C PRO A 63 -3.16 -11.67 -10.64
N GLY A 64 -3.67 -10.44 -10.62
CA GLY A 64 -3.75 -9.64 -9.39
C GLY A 64 -4.70 -10.29 -8.37
N ARG A 65 -5.18 -9.51 -7.40
CA ARG A 65 -6.07 -9.98 -6.34
C ARG A 65 -7.28 -10.77 -6.87
N ARG A 66 -7.21 -12.10 -6.77
CA ARG A 66 -8.33 -13.01 -7.09
C ARG A 66 -9.06 -13.42 -5.82
N VAL A 67 -10.38 -13.36 -5.87
CA VAL A 67 -11.24 -14.05 -4.90
C VAL A 67 -11.49 -15.45 -5.49
N SER A 68 -11.22 -16.50 -4.72
CA SER A 68 -11.45 -17.87 -5.15
C SER A 68 -12.95 -18.07 -5.42
N GLY A 69 -13.30 -18.51 -6.63
CA GLY A 69 -14.68 -18.67 -7.10
C GLY A 69 -15.29 -20.06 -6.84
N GLY A 70 -14.75 -20.82 -5.89
CA GLY A 70 -15.28 -22.14 -5.54
C GLY A 70 -16.50 -22.02 -4.64
N THR A 71 -17.67 -22.47 -5.10
CA THR A 71 -18.86 -22.69 -4.25
C THR A 71 -18.59 -23.86 -3.31
N ARG A 72 -18.06 -23.58 -2.12
CA ARG A 72 -18.02 -24.53 -0.99
C ARG A 72 -18.92 -23.99 0.10
N GLN A 73 -19.86 -24.83 0.53
CA GLN A 73 -21.01 -24.45 1.37
C GLN A 73 -20.69 -24.29 2.86
N ASP A 74 -19.41 -24.40 3.24
CA ASP A 74 -18.91 -24.14 4.59
C ASP A 74 -17.93 -22.95 4.54
N SER A 75 -18.49 -21.75 4.45
CA SER A 75 -17.71 -20.53 4.62
C SER A 75 -17.29 -20.41 6.08
N ILE A 76 -15.98 -20.32 6.35
CA ILE A 76 -15.46 -19.99 7.67
C ILE A 76 -15.79 -18.56 8.10
N PHE A 77 -16.15 -17.70 7.14
CA PHE A 77 -16.59 -16.33 7.36
C PHE A 77 -18.10 -16.27 7.60
N ALA A 78 -18.51 -15.28 8.41
CA ALA A 78 -19.91 -15.03 8.74
C ALA A 78 -20.76 -14.67 7.50
N SER A 79 -20.14 -14.11 6.46
CA SER A 79 -20.77 -13.85 5.16
C SER A 79 -20.02 -14.59 4.05
N GLN A 80 -20.77 -15.18 3.11
CA GLN A 80 -20.22 -15.86 1.93
C GLN A 80 -19.48 -14.94 0.95
N TYR A 81 -19.62 -13.62 1.09
CA TYR A 81 -18.95 -12.63 0.25
C TYR A 81 -17.68 -12.07 0.89
N ASP A 82 -17.38 -12.49 2.12
CA ASP A 82 -16.22 -12.04 2.86
C ASP A 82 -14.96 -12.76 2.37
N ALA A 83 -13.85 -12.03 2.39
CA ALA A 83 -12.53 -12.53 2.03
C ALA A 83 -11.46 -11.80 2.84
N ILE A 84 -10.36 -12.49 3.11
CA ILE A 84 -9.16 -11.89 3.68
C ILE A 84 -8.61 -10.85 2.71
N VAL A 85 -8.07 -9.76 3.25
CA VAL A 85 -7.49 -8.69 2.46
C VAL A 85 -6.11 -8.37 2.98
N ALA A 86 -5.09 -8.56 2.15
CA ALA A 86 -3.80 -7.94 2.40
C ALA A 86 -3.84 -6.45 2.03
N LEU A 87 -3.33 -5.59 2.89
CA LEU A 87 -3.11 -4.18 2.60
C LEU A 87 -1.76 -4.08 1.89
N THR A 88 -1.80 -4.31 0.58
CA THR A 88 -0.68 -4.23 -0.36
C THR A 88 -1.07 -3.36 -1.55
N ALA A 89 -0.08 -2.87 -2.29
CA ALA A 89 -0.28 -2.20 -3.57
C ALA A 89 -1.10 -3.07 -4.55
N SER A 90 -1.70 -2.43 -5.55
CA SER A 90 -2.77 -2.98 -6.41
C SER A 90 -2.40 -4.22 -7.24
N ASP A 91 -1.12 -4.51 -7.41
CA ASP A 91 -0.56 -5.68 -8.09
C ASP A 91 -0.08 -6.79 -7.13
N ASN A 92 -0.33 -6.64 -5.82
CA ASN A 92 0.25 -7.46 -4.74
C ASN A 92 1.80 -7.43 -4.72
N ILE A 93 2.44 -6.43 -5.33
CA ILE A 93 3.89 -6.23 -5.31
C ILE A 93 4.14 -4.93 -4.55
N SER A 94 4.53 -5.07 -3.29
CA SER A 94 4.88 -3.93 -2.45
C SER A 94 6.39 -3.68 -2.47
N THR A 95 6.78 -2.42 -2.32
CA THR A 95 8.15 -2.03 -2.00
C THR A 95 8.17 -1.38 -0.63
N THR A 96 9.26 -1.52 0.11
CA THR A 96 9.45 -0.91 1.43
C THR A 96 10.87 -0.41 1.58
N THR A 97 11.07 0.65 2.36
CA THR A 97 12.41 1.11 2.77
C THR A 97 12.85 0.50 4.10
N ALA A 98 11.91 -0.09 4.86
CA ALA A 98 12.16 -0.67 6.17
C ALA A 98 12.90 -2.02 6.09
N ALA A 99 13.81 -2.25 7.04
CA ALA A 99 14.46 -3.54 7.23
C ALA A 99 13.49 -4.57 7.84
N ASP A 100 12.64 -4.10 8.73
CA ASP A 100 11.65 -4.88 9.47
C ASP A 100 10.25 -4.34 9.15
N PRO A 101 9.70 -4.66 7.96
CA PRO A 101 8.35 -4.25 7.62
C PRO A 101 7.30 -5.07 8.36
N ALA A 102 6.20 -4.43 8.72
CA ALA A 102 4.94 -5.06 9.07
C ALA A 102 4.00 -5.22 7.87
N LEU A 103 3.49 -6.44 7.68
CA LEU A 103 2.41 -6.72 6.74
C LEU A 103 1.06 -6.61 7.46
N LEU A 104 0.09 -5.96 6.82
CA LEU A 104 -1.25 -5.77 7.39
C LEU A 104 -2.29 -6.58 6.63
N PHE A 105 -3.12 -7.30 7.38
CA PHE A 105 -4.20 -8.13 6.87
C PHE A 105 -5.51 -7.76 7.54
N TYR A 106 -6.57 -7.53 6.77
CA TYR A 106 -7.92 -7.50 7.31
C TYR A 106 -8.52 -8.89 7.26
N ILE A 107 -9.01 -9.33 8.42
CA ILE A 107 -9.72 -10.59 8.61
C ILE A 107 -11.19 -10.25 8.88
N PRO A 108 -12.13 -10.73 8.05
CA PRO A 108 -13.57 -10.59 8.29
C PRO A 108 -14.04 -11.35 9.54
N GLU A 109 -15.29 -11.13 9.95
CA GLU A 109 -15.88 -11.91 11.04
C GLU A 109 -16.01 -13.38 10.61
N MET A 110 -15.65 -14.29 11.52
CA MET A 110 -15.66 -15.73 11.30
C MET A 110 -16.69 -16.42 12.20
N THR A 111 -17.07 -17.63 11.82
CA THR A 111 -18.01 -18.46 12.60
C THR A 111 -17.38 -18.98 13.90
N ALA A 112 -16.07 -19.20 13.91
CA ALA A 112 -15.28 -19.64 15.04
C ALA A 112 -13.88 -19.00 15.03
N SER A 113 -13.16 -19.10 16.15
CA SER A 113 -11.73 -18.74 16.17
C SER A 113 -10.96 -19.79 15.38
N GLN A 114 -9.91 -19.36 14.68
CA GLN A 114 -9.14 -20.20 13.77
C GLN A 114 -7.64 -20.08 14.06
N THR A 115 -6.83 -20.88 13.38
CA THR A 115 -5.37 -20.71 13.33
C THR A 115 -5.01 -19.99 12.04
N ALA A 116 -4.15 -18.99 12.13
CA ALA A 116 -3.50 -18.38 10.98
C ALA A 116 -2.08 -18.91 10.83
N GLU A 117 -1.58 -18.90 9.60
CA GLU A 117 -0.22 -19.26 9.25
C GLU A 117 0.35 -18.20 8.31
N PHE A 118 1.58 -17.78 8.60
CA PHE A 118 2.35 -16.89 7.77
C PHE A 118 3.61 -17.60 7.30
N VAL A 119 3.89 -17.51 6.00
CA VAL A 119 5.09 -18.07 5.38
C VAL A 119 5.75 -17.00 4.54
N LEU A 120 7.06 -16.82 4.71
CA LEU A 120 7.90 -15.95 3.90
C LEU A 120 8.93 -16.78 3.15
N ARG A 121 9.06 -16.53 1.84
CA ARG A 121 10.04 -17.17 0.98
C ARG A 121 10.88 -16.14 0.25
N ASP A 122 12.14 -16.48 0.00
CA ASP A 122 13.05 -15.64 -0.79
C ASP A 122 12.79 -15.78 -2.30
N SER A 123 13.60 -15.08 -3.10
CA SER A 123 13.52 -15.14 -4.57
C SER A 123 13.87 -16.50 -5.18
N HIS A 124 14.43 -17.43 -4.41
CA HIS A 124 14.74 -18.81 -4.82
C HIS A 124 13.68 -19.80 -4.31
N ASP A 125 12.54 -19.32 -3.80
CA ASP A 125 11.49 -20.12 -3.19
C ASP A 125 11.95 -20.88 -1.92
N THR A 126 13.02 -20.41 -1.28
CA THR A 126 13.52 -20.97 -0.02
C THR A 126 12.74 -20.40 1.14
N LEU A 127 12.37 -21.25 2.10
CA LEU A 127 11.71 -20.82 3.33
C LEU A 127 12.62 -19.89 4.14
N VAL A 128 12.15 -18.68 4.41
CA VAL A 128 12.86 -17.65 5.19
C VAL A 128 12.30 -17.56 6.60
N ALA A 129 10.98 -17.57 6.73
CA ALA A 129 10.30 -17.47 8.00
C ALA A 129 8.93 -18.14 7.95
N GLU A 130 8.49 -18.70 9.07
CA GLU A 130 7.19 -19.34 9.21
C GLU A 130 6.68 -19.17 10.63
N MET A 131 5.38 -18.90 10.78
CA MET A 131 4.73 -18.87 12.08
C MET A 131 3.26 -19.20 11.97
N THR A 132 2.75 -19.94 12.95
CA THR A 132 1.32 -20.14 13.18
C THR A 132 0.88 -19.42 14.44
N PHE A 133 -0.31 -18.84 14.44
CA PHE A 133 -0.85 -18.14 15.60
C PHE A 133 -2.39 -18.17 15.64
N PRO A 134 -3.01 -18.12 16.83
CA PRO A 134 -4.46 -18.12 16.95
C PRO A 134 -5.04 -16.77 16.52
N ILE A 135 -6.13 -16.79 15.77
CA ILE A 135 -6.92 -15.61 15.41
C ILE A 135 -8.34 -15.72 15.94
N SER A 136 -8.83 -14.63 16.53
CA SER A 136 -10.19 -14.61 17.08
C SER A 136 -11.23 -14.57 15.98
N ARG A 137 -12.47 -14.99 16.28
CA ARG A 137 -13.58 -14.89 15.33
C ARG A 137 -14.00 -13.46 14.94
N LYS A 138 -13.52 -12.43 15.64
CA LYS A 138 -13.95 -11.04 15.41
C LYS A 138 -13.24 -10.47 14.19
N ALA A 139 -13.96 -9.66 13.41
CA ALA A 139 -13.36 -8.90 12.32
C ALA A 139 -12.28 -7.93 12.86
N GLY A 140 -11.20 -7.75 12.12
CA GLY A 140 -10.18 -6.77 12.47
C GLY A 140 -8.92 -6.79 11.62
N LEU A 141 -8.00 -5.88 11.96
CA LEU A 141 -6.68 -5.81 11.35
C LEU A 141 -5.67 -6.62 12.17
N VAL A 142 -4.92 -7.46 11.47
CA VAL A 142 -3.73 -8.14 11.97
C VAL A 142 -2.52 -7.44 11.36
N SER A 143 -1.57 -7.07 12.21
CA SER A 143 -0.28 -6.52 11.81
C SER A 143 0.79 -7.53 12.22
N LEU A 144 1.64 -7.91 11.27
CA LEU A 144 2.73 -8.85 11.52
C LEU A 144 4.05 -8.25 11.06
N ALA A 145 4.87 -7.79 12.00
CA ALA A 145 6.25 -7.38 11.76
C ALA A 145 7.15 -8.60 11.55
N MET A 146 8.26 -8.44 10.84
CA MET A 146 9.23 -9.54 10.74
C MET A 146 9.80 -9.87 12.12
N SER A 147 9.98 -8.86 12.98
CA SER A 147 10.41 -9.05 14.37
C SER A 147 9.40 -9.78 15.27
N ASP A 148 8.14 -9.91 14.87
CA ASP A 148 7.16 -10.73 15.59
C ASP A 148 7.33 -12.23 15.30
N ILE A 149 8.06 -12.58 14.23
CA ILE A 149 8.23 -13.97 13.79
C ILE A 149 9.52 -14.54 14.38
N PRO A 150 9.47 -15.69 15.09
CA PRO A 150 10.66 -16.32 15.65
C PRO A 150 11.74 -16.56 14.59
N ASP A 151 12.97 -16.15 14.92
CA ASP A 151 14.18 -16.31 14.09
C ASP A 151 14.11 -15.67 12.68
N ALA A 152 13.09 -14.88 12.38
CA ALA A 152 12.98 -14.23 11.07
C ALA A 152 14.07 -13.16 10.89
N PRO A 153 14.78 -13.17 9.75
CA PRO A 153 15.74 -12.12 9.44
C PRO A 153 15.01 -10.83 9.04
N THR A 154 15.69 -9.70 9.18
CA THR A 154 15.29 -8.48 8.48
C THR A 154 15.43 -8.68 6.97
N LEU A 155 14.60 -8.00 6.17
CA LEU A 155 14.67 -8.09 4.72
C LEU A 155 15.98 -7.49 4.20
N ASN A 156 16.66 -8.20 3.30
CA ASN A 156 17.88 -7.72 2.66
C ASN A 156 17.55 -6.63 1.64
N LEU A 157 18.46 -5.65 1.54
CA LEU A 157 18.32 -4.56 0.58
C LEU A 157 18.32 -5.08 -0.86
N ASN A 158 17.39 -4.59 -1.67
CA ASN A 158 17.18 -4.93 -3.08
C ASN A 158 16.74 -6.37 -3.34
N GLU A 159 16.38 -7.13 -2.30
CA GLU A 159 15.87 -8.50 -2.40
C GLU A 159 14.33 -8.55 -2.34
N SER A 160 13.75 -9.45 -3.12
CA SER A 160 12.31 -9.69 -3.18
C SER A 160 11.95 -10.96 -2.40
N TYR A 161 10.86 -10.88 -1.66
CA TYR A 161 10.30 -11.99 -0.89
C TYR A 161 8.85 -12.20 -1.27
N THR A 162 8.40 -13.46 -1.30
CA THR A 162 7.00 -13.84 -1.47
C THR A 162 6.45 -14.28 -0.13
N TRP A 163 5.32 -13.69 0.27
CA TRP A 163 4.64 -14.05 1.50
C TRP A 163 3.31 -14.72 1.19
N TYR A 164 2.90 -15.61 2.09
CA TYR A 164 1.60 -16.27 2.12
C TYR A 164 1.00 -16.08 3.50
N PHE A 165 -0.29 -15.77 3.53
CA PHE A 165 -1.09 -15.71 4.74
C PHE A 165 -2.30 -16.61 4.57
N SER A 166 -2.40 -17.62 5.44
CA SER A 166 -3.40 -18.67 5.37
C SER A 166 -4.23 -18.69 6.64
N ILE A 167 -5.55 -18.86 6.52
CA ILE A 167 -6.38 -19.31 7.64
C ILE A 167 -6.56 -20.82 7.50
N ILE A 168 -6.38 -21.53 8.61
CA ILE A 168 -6.40 -22.98 8.77
C ILE A 168 -7.68 -23.40 9.50
N PRO A 169 -8.73 -23.82 8.78
CA PRO A 169 -9.96 -24.32 9.42
C PRO A 169 -9.77 -25.74 9.97
N ASP A 170 -8.99 -26.55 9.27
CA ASP A 170 -8.68 -27.94 9.60
C ASP A 170 -7.19 -28.18 9.31
N ALA A 171 -6.44 -28.57 10.34
CA ALA A 171 -5.00 -28.82 10.22
C ALA A 171 -4.69 -30.19 9.63
N ASP A 172 -5.63 -31.15 9.73
CA ASP A 172 -5.50 -32.49 9.18
C ASP A 172 -5.95 -32.53 7.70
N ASP A 173 -6.88 -31.64 7.30
CA ASP A 173 -7.30 -31.44 5.91
C ASP A 173 -7.21 -29.97 5.46
N ARG A 174 -6.13 -29.68 4.75
CA ARG A 174 -5.77 -28.33 4.28
C ARG A 174 -6.44 -27.95 2.95
N ALA A 175 -7.41 -28.74 2.47
CA ALA A 175 -8.08 -28.49 1.19
C ALA A 175 -8.96 -27.23 1.17
N ASN A 176 -9.36 -26.72 2.35
CA ASN A 176 -10.27 -25.58 2.50
C ASN A 176 -9.59 -24.32 3.05
N ASP A 177 -8.26 -24.28 2.96
CA ASP A 177 -7.47 -23.12 3.39
C ASP A 177 -7.86 -21.88 2.63
N VAL A 178 -7.98 -20.77 3.37
CA VAL A 178 -8.16 -19.46 2.75
C VAL A 178 -6.81 -18.78 2.73
N VAL A 179 -6.25 -18.63 1.53
CA VAL A 179 -4.90 -18.11 1.33
C VAL A 179 -4.92 -16.81 0.53
N VAL A 180 -4.21 -15.81 1.04
CA VAL A 180 -3.79 -14.62 0.28
C VAL A 180 -2.27 -14.58 0.20
N HIS A 181 -1.73 -14.04 -0.87
CA HIS A 181 -0.29 -13.95 -1.08
C HIS A 181 0.08 -12.65 -1.80
N GLY A 182 1.36 -12.33 -1.75
CA GLY A 182 1.94 -11.21 -2.47
C GLY A 182 3.44 -11.21 -2.35
N SER A 183 4.07 -10.14 -2.80
CA SER A 183 5.51 -9.95 -2.74
C SER A 183 5.85 -8.63 -2.09
N ILE A 184 6.99 -8.60 -1.41
CA ILE A 184 7.56 -7.39 -0.83
C ILE A 184 9.04 -7.32 -1.20
N ARG A 185 9.49 -6.16 -1.65
CA ARG A 185 10.90 -5.89 -1.95
C ARG A 185 11.41 -4.74 -1.12
N ARG A 186 12.53 -4.94 -0.43
CA ARG A 186 13.19 -3.83 0.25
C ARG A 186 14.01 -3.03 -0.76
N ILE A 187 13.84 -1.71 -0.78
CA ILE A 187 14.55 -0.78 -1.65
C ILE A 187 15.31 0.25 -0.81
N GLU A 188 16.25 0.94 -1.46
CA GLU A 188 16.94 2.08 -0.84
C GLU A 188 15.98 3.25 -0.60
N GLY A 189 16.10 3.89 0.55
CA GLY A 189 15.33 5.08 0.89
C GLY A 189 15.48 5.46 2.37
N LYS A 190 14.89 6.59 2.75
CA LYS A 190 14.84 7.00 4.16
C LYS A 190 13.52 6.53 4.76
N SER A 191 13.58 5.72 5.81
CA SER A 191 12.39 5.46 6.63
C SER A 191 11.96 6.78 7.27
N GLN A 192 10.73 7.23 7.01
CA GLN A 192 10.21 8.43 7.68
C GLN A 192 9.66 8.04 9.04
N GLY A 193 9.89 8.92 10.03
CA GLY A 193 9.33 8.74 11.36
C GLY A 193 7.85 9.13 11.42
N LEU A 194 7.16 8.67 12.47
CA LEU A 194 5.74 8.91 12.73
C LEU A 194 5.26 10.38 12.67
N GLY A 195 6.19 11.35 12.77
CA GLY A 195 5.90 12.78 12.78
C GLY A 195 5.84 13.45 11.40
N SER A 196 6.15 12.76 10.30
CA SER A 196 6.07 13.36 8.96
C SER A 196 4.63 13.35 8.44
N GLU A 197 4.16 14.50 7.95
CA GLU A 197 2.92 14.60 7.18
C GLU A 197 3.07 13.75 5.90
N LEU A 198 2.21 12.74 5.70
CA LEU A 198 2.34 11.82 4.58
C LEU A 198 2.28 12.51 3.22
N ALA A 199 1.54 13.62 3.12
CA ALA A 199 1.46 14.43 1.91
C ALA A 199 2.82 14.99 1.45
N HIS A 200 3.77 15.13 2.37
CA HIS A 200 5.13 15.63 2.09
C HIS A 200 6.19 14.52 2.14
N ALA A 201 5.79 13.30 2.46
CA ALA A 201 6.69 12.17 2.62
C ALA A 201 6.78 11.40 1.29
N ASN A 202 7.96 11.33 0.67
CA ASN A 202 8.23 10.47 -0.48
C ASN A 202 8.32 9.00 -0.04
N LEU A 203 7.21 8.46 0.46
CA LEU A 203 7.10 7.09 0.95
C LEU A 203 6.65 6.15 -0.17
N THR A 204 7.07 4.90 -0.05
CA THR A 204 6.40 3.82 -0.78
C THR A 204 4.98 3.68 -0.26
N TRP A 205 4.07 3.11 -1.07
CA TRP A 205 2.69 2.88 -0.63
C TRP A 205 2.64 2.02 0.65
N HIS A 206 3.51 1.02 0.75
CA HIS A 206 3.58 0.14 1.92
C HIS A 206 4.03 0.89 3.18
N ASP A 207 5.09 1.69 3.07
CA ASP A 207 5.60 2.48 4.21
C ASP A 207 4.57 3.54 4.64
N ALA A 208 3.79 4.09 3.72
CA ALA A 208 2.69 4.99 4.02
C ALA A 208 1.57 4.29 4.81
N VAL A 209 1.19 3.06 4.42
CA VAL A 209 0.20 2.26 5.16
C VAL A 209 0.68 1.96 6.57
N GLN A 210 1.93 1.52 6.73
CA GLN A 210 2.49 1.24 8.05
C GLN A 210 2.50 2.48 8.95
N THR A 211 2.96 3.62 8.41
CA THR A 211 3.02 4.88 9.16
C THR A 211 1.63 5.28 9.63
N LEU A 212 0.62 5.20 8.76
CA LEU A 212 -0.75 5.51 9.13
C LEU A 212 -1.34 4.52 10.14
N ALA A 213 -1.08 3.22 9.98
CA ALA A 213 -1.56 2.21 10.92
C ALA A 213 -0.99 2.44 12.33
N GLN A 214 0.30 2.77 12.44
CA GLN A 214 0.94 3.10 13.71
C GLN A 214 0.39 4.40 14.30
N ARG A 215 0.24 5.47 13.50
CA ARG A 215 -0.39 6.72 13.97
C ARG A 215 -1.83 6.49 14.43
N TYR A 216 -2.58 5.64 13.74
CA TYR A 216 -3.95 5.30 14.09
C TYR A 216 -4.03 4.59 15.45
N GLN A 217 -3.10 3.68 15.76
CA GLN A 217 -3.06 3.01 17.08
C GLN A 217 -2.89 4.00 18.24
N VAL A 218 -2.12 5.08 18.03
CA VAL A 218 -1.86 6.10 19.05
C VAL A 218 -2.98 7.14 19.14
N GLU A 219 -3.57 7.50 17.99
CA GLU A 219 -4.58 8.57 17.88
C GLU A 219 -5.85 8.10 17.14
N PRO A 220 -6.59 7.11 17.67
CA PRO A 220 -7.69 6.46 16.94
C PRO A 220 -8.89 7.38 16.62
N ASN A 221 -9.01 8.51 17.32
CA ASN A 221 -10.09 9.49 17.16
C ASN A 221 -9.67 10.72 16.31
N ASN A 222 -8.49 10.71 15.71
CA ASN A 222 -8.02 11.82 14.89
C ASN A 222 -8.60 11.74 13.47
N ALA A 223 -9.50 12.67 13.15
CA ALA A 223 -10.20 12.72 11.86
C ALA A 223 -9.26 12.92 10.66
N ALA A 224 -8.10 13.57 10.84
CA ALA A 224 -7.12 13.73 9.77
C ALA A 224 -6.50 12.39 9.36
N ILE A 225 -6.12 11.57 10.35
CA ILE A 225 -5.57 10.22 10.12
C ILE A 225 -6.60 9.33 9.42
N ALA A 226 -7.87 9.38 9.84
CA ALA A 226 -8.95 8.63 9.19
C ALA A 226 -9.16 9.04 7.72
N THR A 227 -8.98 10.33 7.42
CA THR A 227 -9.07 10.85 6.05
C THR A 227 -7.88 10.39 5.20
N GLU A 228 -6.65 10.51 5.70
CA GLU A 228 -5.43 10.03 5.03
C GLU A 228 -5.50 8.52 4.76
N TRP A 229 -5.99 7.73 5.73
CA TRP A 229 -6.21 6.29 5.58
C TRP A 229 -7.18 5.96 4.45
N THR A 230 -8.32 6.66 4.41
CA THR A 230 -9.34 6.49 3.37
C THR A 230 -8.76 6.72 1.98
N GLN A 231 -8.07 7.86 1.80
CA GLN A 231 -7.44 8.22 0.53
C GLN A 231 -6.38 7.21 0.10
N LEU A 232 -5.58 6.71 1.04
CA LEU A 232 -4.55 5.72 0.74
C LEU A 232 -5.15 4.37 0.30
N LEU A 233 -6.19 3.91 0.99
CA LEU A 233 -6.91 2.69 0.59
C LEU A 233 -7.57 2.85 -0.78
N GLU A 234 -8.19 4.00 -1.06
CA GLU A 234 -8.77 4.30 -2.37
C GLU A 234 -7.74 4.27 -3.50
N SER A 235 -6.53 4.83 -3.26
CA SER A 235 -5.45 4.82 -4.25
C SER A 235 -5.01 3.41 -4.68
N ALA A 236 -5.23 2.40 -3.83
CA ALA A 236 -4.96 0.99 -4.12
C ALA A 236 -6.20 0.19 -4.55
N GLY A 237 -7.35 0.86 -4.78
CA GLY A 237 -8.61 0.20 -5.15
C GLY A 237 -9.24 -0.57 -3.98
N LEU A 238 -8.91 -0.22 -2.74
CA LEU A 238 -9.42 -0.85 -1.51
C LEU A 238 -10.65 -0.14 -0.96
N THR A 239 -11.41 0.57 -1.80
CA THR A 239 -12.56 1.40 -1.39
C THR A 239 -13.61 0.63 -0.59
N LYS A 240 -13.86 -0.65 -0.92
CA LYS A 240 -14.78 -1.52 -0.15
C LYS A 240 -14.33 -1.78 1.30
N PHE A 241 -13.10 -1.43 1.62
CA PHE A 241 -12.46 -1.62 2.93
C PHE A 241 -12.16 -0.28 3.63
N VAL A 242 -12.62 0.84 3.08
CA VAL A 242 -12.53 2.17 3.71
C VAL A 242 -13.34 2.23 5.00
N GLN A 243 -14.42 1.47 5.08
CA GLN A 243 -15.30 1.37 6.26
C GLN A 243 -14.87 0.32 7.27
N LEU A 244 -13.72 -0.35 7.07
CA LEU A 244 -13.22 -1.30 8.05
C LEU A 244 -13.03 -0.56 9.36
N SER A 245 -14.03 -0.70 10.25
CA SER A 245 -13.98 -0.12 11.58
C SER A 245 -12.73 -0.63 12.22
N PHE A 246 -11.97 0.30 12.75
CA PHE A 246 -10.65 0.12 13.29
C PHE A 246 -10.71 -0.72 14.58
N ALA A 247 -10.96 -2.02 14.41
CA ALA A 247 -10.78 -2.99 15.46
C ALA A 247 -9.34 -2.87 15.97
N PRO A 248 -9.10 -3.05 17.28
CA PRO A 248 -7.76 -3.04 17.82
C PRO A 248 -6.89 -3.98 16.99
N VAL A 249 -5.75 -3.46 16.51
CA VAL A 249 -4.73 -4.29 15.88
C VAL A 249 -4.37 -5.34 16.91
N GLN A 250 -4.63 -6.61 16.60
CA GLN A 250 -4.11 -7.69 17.41
C GLN A 250 -2.61 -7.73 17.17
N ALA A 251 -1.87 -7.14 18.10
CA ALA A 251 -0.42 -7.19 18.18
C ALA A 251 -0.02 -7.97 19.43
N GLY A 252 0.96 -8.87 19.28
CA GLY A 252 1.54 -9.64 20.37
C GLY A 252 1.02 -11.07 20.41
N PHE A 253 1.71 -11.96 19.72
CA PHE A 253 1.67 -13.38 20.03
C PHE A 253 3.04 -13.72 20.63
N ASN A 254 3.06 -13.91 21.95
CA ASN A 254 4.19 -14.49 22.67
C ASN A 254 4.32 -15.98 22.33
#